data_AF-A0A7S0SJV4-F1
#
_entry.id   AF-A0A7S0SJV4-F1
#
_cell.length_a   1.000
_cell.length_b   1.000
_cell.length_c   1.000
_cell.angle_alpha   90.00
_cell.angle_beta   90.00
_cell.angle_gamma   90.00
#
_symmetry.space_group_name_H-M   'P 1'
#
loop_
_entity.id
_entity.type
_entity.pdbx_description
1 polymer ?
#
loop_
_entity_poly.entity_id
_entity_poly.type
_entity_poly.pdbx_seq_one_letter_code
_entity_poly.pdbx_strand_id
1 'polypeptide(L)'
;HTITPTSPARAHPHGMDGNTRSKRRRVDDLSQQLGAAGEKRAVLRGKLTSAFQTTVTEAFKDLEQECLRADEQAGEARARLLAEAQRAAAKVKKDATSHDAGMRRELWKDRAALKKDRVALEEEKVAMEKTHTFQTNKILLDVGGHKFTTSLATLTSVPDTYFASVFSGRFPLTLDADGAYCIDRDGVHFRHILNHLRSPGRYTLSSDVTMGQKDELAV
;
A
#
# COMPACT_ATOMS: atom_id res chain seq x y z
N HIS A 1 -90.98 80.04 -30.00
CA HIS A 1 -91.01 81.08 -31.04
C HIS A 1 -90.17 80.62 -32.22
N THR A 2 -90.86 80.36 -33.32
CA THR A 2 -90.39 79.90 -34.62
C THR A 2 -90.21 81.13 -35.50
N ILE A 3 -89.04 81.39 -36.08
CA ILE A 3 -88.92 82.25 -37.28
C ILE A 3 -87.70 81.81 -38.11
N THR A 4 -87.98 81.34 -39.31
CA THR A 4 -87.23 81.60 -40.55
C THR A 4 -88.27 82.11 -41.57
N PRO A 5 -87.94 82.59 -42.79
CA PRO A 5 -86.64 82.97 -43.39
C PRO A 5 -86.71 84.34 -44.11
N THR A 6 -85.62 84.82 -44.72
CA THR A 6 -85.67 85.47 -46.06
C THR A 6 -84.27 85.61 -46.70
N SER A 7 -84.20 85.23 -47.97
CA SER A 7 -83.19 85.56 -49.01
C SER A 7 -83.88 86.57 -49.97
N PRO A 8 -83.28 87.19 -51.03
CA PRO A 8 -81.99 86.94 -51.69
C PRO A 8 -81.24 88.20 -52.23
N ALA A 9 -80.03 88.02 -52.77
CA ALA A 9 -79.54 88.86 -53.89
C ALA A 9 -78.43 88.16 -54.68
N ARG A 10 -78.59 88.19 -56.01
CA ARG A 10 -77.80 87.53 -57.06
C ARG A 10 -76.87 88.57 -57.70
N ALA A 11 -75.61 88.20 -57.94
CA ALA A 11 -74.71 88.93 -58.83
C ALA A 11 -73.81 87.95 -59.60
N HIS A 12 -73.72 88.14 -60.92
CA HIS A 12 -72.81 87.49 -61.88
C HIS A 12 -72.51 88.54 -62.97
N PRO A 13 -71.47 88.40 -63.80
CA PRO A 13 -70.11 87.91 -63.53
C PRO A 13 -69.03 88.80 -64.21
N HIS A 14 -67.76 88.73 -63.80
CA HIS A 14 -66.65 89.21 -64.64
C HIS A 14 -65.42 88.31 -64.54
N GLY A 15 -64.95 87.86 -65.71
CA GLY A 15 -63.93 86.85 -65.87
C GLY A 15 -62.51 87.40 -65.73
N MET A 16 -61.67 86.63 -65.03
CA MET A 16 -60.24 86.54 -65.22
C MET A 16 -59.78 85.13 -64.81
N ASP A 17 -58.74 84.66 -65.49
CA ASP A 17 -57.79 83.63 -65.08
C ASP A 17 -58.09 82.13 -65.26
N GLY A 18 -57.93 81.69 -66.52
CA GLY A 18 -57.45 80.33 -66.83
C GLY A 18 -56.05 80.00 -66.26
N ASN A 19 -55.32 80.98 -65.68
CA ASN A 19 -54.00 80.82 -65.06
C ASN A 19 -54.06 80.18 -63.65
N THR A 20 -55.15 80.41 -62.91
CA THR A 20 -55.30 79.90 -61.53
C THR A 20 -55.54 78.39 -61.48
N ARG A 21 -56.21 77.82 -62.50
CA ARG A 21 -56.48 76.38 -62.60
C ARG A 21 -55.22 75.57 -62.90
N SER A 22 -54.30 76.13 -63.69
CA SER A 22 -53.02 75.50 -64.04
C SER A 22 -52.02 75.54 -62.88
N LYS A 23 -51.98 76.65 -62.12
CA LYS A 23 -51.23 76.75 -60.86
C LYS A 23 -51.75 75.81 -59.78
N ARG A 24 -53.08 75.72 -59.57
CA ARG A 24 -53.67 74.75 -58.63
C ARG A 24 -53.33 73.31 -59.00
N ARG A 25 -53.50 72.92 -60.27
CA ARG A 25 -53.10 71.60 -60.76
C ARG A 25 -51.63 71.27 -60.51
N ARG A 26 -50.70 72.22 -60.71
CA ARG A 26 -49.27 72.01 -60.41
C ARG A 26 -48.99 71.86 -58.91
N VAL A 27 -49.69 72.59 -58.06
CA VAL A 27 -49.55 72.49 -56.60
C VAL A 27 -50.13 71.16 -56.09
N ASP A 28 -51.27 70.72 -56.63
CA ASP A 28 -51.87 69.42 -56.32
C ASP A 28 -50.94 68.26 -56.74
N ASP A 29 -50.32 68.37 -57.92
CA ASP A 29 -49.37 67.38 -58.44
C ASP A 29 -48.07 67.32 -57.60
N LEU A 30 -47.55 68.46 -57.16
CA LEU A 30 -46.41 68.54 -56.22
C LEU A 30 -46.76 67.96 -54.84
N SER A 31 -47.96 68.20 -54.34
CA SER A 31 -48.42 67.70 -53.04
C SER A 31 -48.66 66.18 -53.10
N GLN A 32 -49.18 65.65 -54.22
CA GLN A 32 -49.27 64.21 -54.48
C GLN A 32 -47.89 63.56 -54.62
N GLN A 33 -46.95 64.19 -55.32
CA GLN A 33 -45.57 63.68 -55.44
C GLN A 33 -44.84 63.67 -54.09
N LEU A 34 -45.01 64.69 -53.25
CA LEU A 34 -44.45 64.74 -51.89
C LEU A 34 -45.09 63.69 -50.98
N GLY A 35 -46.41 63.47 -51.08
CA GLY A 35 -47.12 62.39 -50.39
C GLY A 35 -46.59 61.00 -50.79
N ALA A 36 -46.48 60.74 -52.09
CA ALA A 36 -45.93 59.50 -52.63
C ALA A 36 -44.44 59.29 -52.25
N ALA A 37 -43.64 60.35 -52.16
CA ALA A 37 -42.26 60.28 -51.67
C ALA A 37 -42.20 59.98 -50.16
N GLY A 38 -43.12 60.52 -49.37
CA GLY A 38 -43.28 60.22 -47.95
C GLY A 38 -43.65 58.75 -47.70
N GLU A 39 -44.60 58.22 -48.47
CA GLU A 39 -45.00 56.80 -48.44
C GLU A 39 -43.84 55.88 -48.84
N LYS A 40 -43.11 56.20 -49.92
CA LYS A 40 -41.91 55.43 -50.33
C LYS A 40 -40.84 55.39 -49.24
N ARG A 41 -40.60 56.52 -48.54
CA ARG A 41 -39.67 56.57 -47.39
C ARG A 41 -40.17 55.76 -46.20
N ALA A 42 -41.48 55.76 -45.93
CA ALA A 42 -42.06 54.94 -44.87
C ALA A 42 -41.92 53.44 -45.16
N VAL A 43 -42.20 53.01 -46.40
CA VAL A 43 -42.01 51.63 -46.86
C VAL A 43 -40.54 51.21 -46.76
N LEU A 44 -39.60 52.07 -47.20
CA LEU A 44 -38.17 51.77 -47.13
C LEU A 44 -37.68 51.64 -45.68
N ARG A 45 -38.14 52.52 -44.78
CA ARG A 45 -37.87 52.39 -43.33
C ARG A 45 -38.43 51.10 -42.77
N GLY A 46 -39.68 50.74 -43.07
CA GLY A 46 -40.28 49.50 -42.61
C GLY A 46 -39.52 48.25 -43.07
N LYS A 47 -39.09 48.23 -44.34
CA LYS A 47 -38.25 47.16 -44.88
C LYS A 47 -36.88 47.09 -44.18
N LEU A 48 -36.24 48.23 -43.93
CA LEU A 48 -34.95 48.28 -43.24
C LEU A 48 -35.06 47.81 -41.79
N THR A 49 -36.09 48.25 -41.05
CA THR A 49 -36.34 47.84 -39.67
C THR A 49 -36.66 46.34 -39.61
N SER A 50 -37.50 45.84 -40.51
CA SER A 50 -37.78 44.40 -40.60
C SER A 50 -36.51 43.59 -40.89
N ALA A 51 -35.71 43.99 -41.88
CA ALA A 51 -34.47 43.30 -42.21
C ALA A 51 -33.52 43.27 -41.01
N PHE A 52 -33.31 44.42 -40.35
CA PHE A 52 -32.48 44.51 -39.15
C PHE A 52 -33.01 43.61 -38.03
N GLN A 53 -34.31 43.65 -37.75
CA GLN A 53 -34.93 42.89 -36.68
C GLN A 53 -34.84 41.38 -36.94
N THR A 54 -35.04 40.94 -38.19
CA THR A 54 -34.84 39.54 -38.59
C THR A 54 -33.40 39.11 -38.36
N THR A 55 -32.42 39.86 -38.87
CA THR A 55 -30.99 39.52 -38.73
C THR A 55 -30.57 39.42 -37.27
N VAL A 56 -31.00 40.36 -36.43
CA VAL A 56 -30.69 40.34 -35.00
C VAL A 56 -31.33 39.13 -34.33
N THR A 57 -32.59 38.81 -34.65
CA THR A 57 -33.29 37.68 -34.03
C THR A 57 -32.69 36.33 -34.44
N GLU A 58 -32.28 36.19 -35.71
CA GLU A 58 -31.59 35.00 -36.21
C GLU A 58 -30.22 34.85 -35.54
N ALA A 59 -29.43 35.91 -35.46
CA ALA A 59 -28.14 35.88 -34.78
C ALA A 59 -28.24 35.48 -33.29
N PHE A 60 -29.27 35.95 -32.58
CA PHE A 60 -29.51 35.53 -31.19
C PHE A 60 -29.89 34.04 -31.08
N LYS A 61 -30.72 33.52 -32.00
CA LYS A 61 -31.09 32.10 -32.03
C LYS A 61 -29.89 31.21 -32.34
N ASP A 62 -29.05 31.61 -33.28
CA ASP A 62 -27.83 30.87 -33.62
C ASP A 62 -26.89 30.82 -32.41
N LEU A 63 -26.69 31.96 -31.73
CA LEU A 63 -25.88 32.04 -30.52
C LEU A 63 -26.44 31.17 -29.38
N GLU A 64 -27.76 31.16 -29.18
CA GLU A 64 -28.42 30.31 -28.18
C GLU A 64 -28.22 28.81 -28.50
N GLN A 65 -28.34 28.41 -29.77
CA GLN A 65 -28.05 27.03 -30.19
C GLN A 65 -26.58 26.66 -30.02
N GLU A 66 -25.65 27.58 -30.32
CA GLU A 66 -24.22 27.36 -30.07
C GLU A 66 -23.92 27.17 -28.59
N CYS A 67 -24.51 27.98 -27.71
CA CYS A 67 -24.40 27.80 -26.27
C CYS A 67 -24.93 26.43 -25.80
N LEU A 68 -26.12 26.01 -26.28
CA LEU A 68 -26.69 24.71 -25.93
C LEU A 68 -25.80 23.55 -26.35
N ARG A 69 -25.24 23.60 -27.58
CA ARG A 69 -24.31 22.57 -28.07
C ARG A 69 -23.02 22.56 -27.26
N ALA A 70 -22.50 23.73 -26.89
CA ALA A 70 -21.30 23.84 -26.07
C ALA A 70 -21.53 23.25 -24.66
N ASP A 71 -22.68 23.50 -24.06
CA ASP A 71 -23.06 22.94 -22.76
C ASP A 71 -23.23 21.41 -22.82
N GLU A 72 -23.86 20.90 -23.87
CA GLU A 72 -24.00 19.45 -24.11
C GLU A 72 -22.63 18.79 -24.27
N GLN A 73 -21.75 19.35 -25.10
CA GLN A 73 -20.38 18.86 -25.28
C GLN A 73 -19.57 18.91 -23.98
N ALA A 74 -19.70 19.98 -23.19
CA ALA A 74 -19.05 20.09 -21.90
C ALA A 74 -19.59 19.04 -20.91
N GLY A 75 -20.90 18.79 -20.92
CA GLY A 75 -21.55 17.74 -20.14
C GLY A 75 -21.04 16.34 -20.49
N GLU A 76 -20.97 16.03 -21.78
CA GLU A 76 -20.41 14.76 -22.27
C GLU A 76 -18.94 14.60 -21.91
N ALA A 77 -18.11 15.64 -22.12
CA ALA A 77 -16.70 15.62 -21.80
C ALA A 77 -16.47 15.35 -20.31
N ARG A 78 -17.25 16.01 -19.43
CA ARG A 78 -17.23 15.76 -17.98
C ARG A 78 -17.62 14.32 -17.65
N ALA A 79 -18.68 13.80 -18.27
CA ALA A 79 -19.13 12.42 -18.04
C ALA A 79 -18.06 11.39 -18.47
N ARG A 80 -17.41 11.60 -19.62
CA ARG A 80 -16.31 10.74 -20.10
C ARG A 80 -15.12 10.74 -19.13
N LEU A 81 -14.69 11.93 -18.69
CA LEU A 81 -13.59 12.07 -17.73
C LEU A 81 -13.91 11.40 -16.39
N LEU A 82 -15.13 11.55 -15.87
CA LEU A 82 -15.56 10.89 -14.64
C LEU A 82 -15.56 9.37 -14.78
N ALA A 83 -16.06 8.84 -15.89
CA ALA A 83 -16.06 7.40 -16.15
C ALA A 83 -14.63 6.83 -16.26
N GLU A 84 -13.73 7.55 -16.92
CA GLU A 84 -12.32 7.16 -17.02
C GLU A 84 -11.63 7.19 -15.65
N ALA A 85 -11.82 8.26 -14.87
CA ALA A 85 -11.29 8.39 -13.52
C ALA A 85 -11.80 7.28 -12.59
N GLN A 86 -13.08 6.92 -12.66
CA GLN A 86 -13.66 5.81 -11.90
C GLN A 86 -13.06 4.46 -12.27
N ARG A 87 -12.84 4.20 -13.57
CA ARG A 87 -12.19 2.96 -14.04
C ARG A 87 -10.74 2.88 -13.56
N ALA A 88 -10.00 3.98 -13.67
CA ALA A 88 -8.62 4.06 -13.19
C ALA A 88 -8.56 3.82 -11.67
N ALA A 89 -9.41 4.47 -10.89
CA ALA A 89 -9.49 4.30 -9.44
C ALA A 89 -9.85 2.84 -9.04
N ALA A 90 -10.81 2.23 -9.74
CA ALA A 90 -11.19 0.84 -9.50
C ALA A 90 -10.04 -0.13 -9.79
N LYS A 91 -9.28 0.11 -10.86
CA LYS A 91 -8.09 -0.69 -11.20
C LYS A 91 -7.02 -0.56 -10.11
N VAL A 92 -6.66 0.66 -9.73
CA VAL A 92 -5.66 0.92 -8.67
C VAL A 92 -6.06 0.25 -7.36
N LYS A 93 -7.34 0.34 -6.97
CA LYS A 93 -7.84 -0.31 -5.75
C LYS A 93 -7.72 -1.83 -5.84
N LYS A 94 -8.09 -2.42 -6.98
CA LYS A 94 -7.96 -3.88 -7.19
C LYS A 94 -6.49 -4.31 -7.11
N ASP A 95 -5.60 -3.61 -7.80
CA ASP A 95 -4.18 -3.92 -7.83
C ASP A 95 -3.56 -3.81 -6.43
N ALA A 96 -3.90 -2.77 -5.66
CA ALA A 96 -3.47 -2.61 -4.27
C ALA A 96 -3.95 -3.78 -3.38
N THR A 97 -5.24 -4.15 -3.46
CA THR A 97 -5.77 -5.28 -2.67
C THR A 97 -5.13 -6.61 -3.04
N SER A 98 -4.84 -6.83 -4.33
CA SER A 98 -4.16 -8.05 -4.79
C SER A 98 -2.71 -8.10 -4.30
N HIS A 99 -2.01 -6.97 -4.32
CA HIS A 99 -0.66 -6.84 -3.80
C HIS A 99 -0.61 -7.08 -2.29
N ASP A 100 -1.51 -6.47 -1.52
CA ASP A 100 -1.60 -6.67 -0.07
C ASP A 100 -1.94 -8.13 0.29
N ALA A 101 -2.83 -8.77 -0.47
CA ALA A 101 -3.14 -10.18 -0.30
C ALA A 101 -1.93 -11.08 -0.61
N GLY A 102 -1.13 -10.71 -1.62
CA GLY A 102 0.14 -11.37 -1.93
C GLY A 102 1.15 -11.25 -0.80
N MET A 103 1.40 -10.04 -0.32
CA MET A 103 2.34 -9.78 0.77
C MET A 103 1.92 -10.49 2.07
N ARG A 104 0.63 -10.47 2.41
CA ARG A 104 0.08 -11.21 3.57
C ARG A 104 0.30 -12.72 3.47
N ARG A 105 0.21 -13.28 2.25
CA ARG A 105 0.44 -14.71 2.02
C ARG A 105 1.89 -15.09 2.26
N GLU A 106 2.84 -14.28 1.77
CA GLU A 106 4.27 -14.52 2.01
C GLU A 106 4.61 -14.37 3.50
N LEU A 107 4.14 -13.31 4.16
CA LEU A 107 4.33 -13.14 5.60
C LEU A 107 3.76 -14.30 6.43
N TRP A 108 2.64 -14.89 6.00
CA TRP A 108 2.09 -16.07 6.67
C TRP A 108 2.99 -17.29 6.52
N LYS A 109 3.52 -17.54 5.33
CA LYS A 109 4.48 -18.63 5.08
C LYS A 109 5.75 -18.44 5.90
N ASP A 110 6.32 -17.24 5.88
CA ASP A 110 7.54 -16.91 6.62
C ASP A 110 7.33 -17.10 8.12
N ARG A 111 6.20 -16.62 8.65
CA ARG A 111 5.87 -16.80 10.07
C ARG A 111 5.65 -18.27 10.43
N ALA A 112 5.07 -19.07 9.54
CA ALA A 112 4.88 -20.50 9.74
C ALA A 112 6.23 -21.25 9.72
N ALA A 113 7.12 -20.90 8.78
CA ALA A 113 8.47 -21.43 8.67
C ALA A 113 9.29 -21.08 9.92
N LEU A 114 9.34 -19.80 10.31
CA LEU A 114 10.03 -19.35 11.53
C LEU A 114 9.49 -20.03 12.79
N LYS A 115 8.17 -20.28 12.87
CA LYS A 115 7.59 -21.01 14.00
C LYS A 115 8.07 -22.46 14.03
N LYS A 116 8.15 -23.12 12.88
CA LYS A 116 8.68 -24.49 12.76
C LYS A 116 10.16 -24.54 13.14
N ASP A 117 10.96 -23.62 12.60
CA ASP A 117 12.39 -23.54 12.87
C ASP A 117 12.66 -23.26 14.34
N ARG A 118 11.89 -22.38 14.98
CA ARG A 118 12.00 -22.11 16.42
C ARG A 118 11.70 -23.35 17.27
N VAL A 119 10.70 -24.15 16.88
CA VAL A 119 10.37 -25.40 17.61
C VAL A 119 11.51 -26.40 17.45
N ALA A 120 12.00 -26.61 16.23
CA ALA A 120 13.13 -27.50 15.98
C ALA A 120 14.39 -27.06 16.75
N LEU A 121 14.67 -25.76 16.77
CA LEU A 121 15.82 -25.21 17.49
C LEU A 121 15.67 -25.37 19.01
N GLU A 122 14.47 -25.23 19.57
CA GLU A 122 14.25 -25.47 21.00
C GLU A 122 14.40 -26.96 21.34
N GLU A 123 13.93 -27.87 20.47
CA GLU A 123 14.15 -29.31 20.63
C GLU A 123 15.64 -29.66 20.60
N GLU A 124 16.38 -29.09 19.66
CA GLU A 124 17.84 -29.25 19.56
C GLU A 124 18.54 -28.67 20.80
N LYS A 125 18.16 -27.47 21.24
CA LYS A 125 18.70 -26.82 22.44
C LYS A 125 18.45 -27.67 23.68
N VAL A 126 17.25 -28.21 23.85
CA VAL A 126 16.92 -29.11 24.97
C VAL A 126 17.73 -30.40 24.88
N ALA A 127 17.93 -30.95 23.68
CA ALA A 127 18.80 -32.12 23.49
C ALA A 127 20.25 -31.80 23.87
N MET A 128 20.76 -30.63 23.47
CA MET A 128 22.10 -30.16 23.78
C MET A 128 22.29 -29.88 25.28
N GLU A 129 21.30 -29.30 25.96
CA GLU A 129 21.33 -29.11 27.41
C GLU A 129 21.32 -30.46 28.15
N LYS A 130 20.54 -31.44 27.68
CA LYS A 130 20.52 -32.79 28.26
C LYS A 130 21.87 -33.50 28.12
N THR A 131 22.51 -33.41 26.95
CA THR A 131 23.83 -34.02 26.75
C THR A 131 24.90 -33.30 27.58
N HIS A 132 24.86 -31.97 27.64
CA HIS A 132 25.81 -31.19 28.43
C HIS A 132 25.67 -31.44 29.94
N THR A 133 24.43 -31.48 30.46
CA THR A 133 24.20 -31.81 31.88
C THR A 133 24.64 -33.22 32.21
N PHE A 134 24.35 -34.22 31.36
CA PHE A 134 24.80 -35.60 31.56
C PHE A 134 26.34 -35.72 31.62
N GLN A 135 27.04 -35.01 30.73
CA GLN A 135 28.52 -35.04 30.70
C GLN A 135 29.17 -34.31 31.88
N THR A 136 28.54 -33.26 32.40
CA THR A 136 29.08 -32.42 33.50
C THR A 136 28.62 -32.83 34.89
N ASN A 137 27.61 -33.70 34.99
CA ASN A 137 27.12 -34.22 36.27
C ASN A 137 28.21 -34.95 37.06
N LYS A 138 28.12 -34.82 38.39
CA LYS A 138 29.08 -35.42 39.33
C LYS A 138 28.87 -36.93 39.43
N ILE A 139 29.97 -37.67 39.29
CA ILE A 139 30.09 -39.12 39.48
C ILE A 139 30.92 -39.37 40.74
N LEU A 140 30.45 -40.30 41.58
CA LEU A 140 31.17 -40.81 42.74
C LEU A 140 31.86 -42.11 42.37
N LEU A 141 33.15 -42.22 42.68
CA LEU A 141 33.97 -43.42 42.49
C LEU A 141 34.49 -43.87 43.85
N ASP A 142 34.42 -45.16 44.13
CA ASP A 142 35.11 -45.80 45.25
C ASP A 142 36.23 -46.68 44.68
N VAL A 143 37.49 -46.33 44.96
CA VAL A 143 38.66 -47.06 44.46
C VAL A 143 39.40 -47.64 45.66
N GLY A 144 39.25 -48.95 45.89
CA GLY A 144 39.89 -49.64 47.01
C GLY A 144 39.56 -49.06 48.39
N GLY A 145 38.37 -48.47 48.57
CA GLY A 145 37.93 -47.78 49.79
C GLY A 145 38.14 -46.27 49.78
N HIS A 146 38.76 -45.69 48.73
CA HIS A 146 38.95 -44.26 48.59
C HIS A 146 37.87 -43.63 47.70
N LYS A 147 37.14 -42.66 48.26
CA LYS A 147 36.05 -41.96 47.56
C LYS A 147 36.55 -40.74 46.76
N PHE A 148 36.20 -40.69 45.48
CA PHE A 148 36.51 -39.58 44.56
C PHE A 148 35.24 -39.04 43.91
N THR A 149 35.19 -37.73 43.72
CA THR A 149 34.13 -37.06 42.94
C THR A 149 34.72 -36.49 41.66
N THR A 150 34.10 -36.81 40.53
CA THR A 150 34.52 -36.36 39.20
C THR A 150 33.31 -36.18 38.28
N SER A 151 33.49 -35.95 36.98
CA SER A 151 32.41 -35.90 35.99
C SER A 151 32.63 -36.93 34.88
N LEU A 152 31.56 -37.27 34.14
CA LEU A 152 31.66 -38.16 32.99
C LEU A 152 32.65 -37.61 31.95
N ALA A 153 32.58 -36.31 31.67
CA ALA A 153 33.49 -35.61 30.75
C ALA A 153 34.97 -35.79 31.14
N THR A 154 35.27 -35.81 32.43
CA THR A 154 36.64 -36.08 32.92
C THR A 154 37.04 -37.53 32.66
N LEU A 155 36.17 -38.49 32.97
CA LEU A 155 36.46 -39.93 32.80
C LEU A 155 36.55 -40.35 31.32
N THR A 156 35.86 -39.66 30.43
CA THR A 156 35.89 -39.89 28.98
C THR A 156 36.77 -38.89 28.21
N SER A 157 37.57 -38.07 28.91
CA SER A 157 38.39 -37.00 28.31
C SER A 157 39.48 -37.53 27.39
N VAL A 158 40.01 -38.72 27.69
CA VAL A 158 41.04 -39.40 26.91
C VAL A 158 40.42 -40.64 26.28
N PRO A 159 40.31 -40.72 24.94
CA PRO A 159 39.75 -41.88 24.25
C PRO A 159 40.62 -43.12 24.47
N ASP A 160 40.04 -44.30 24.24
CA ASP A 160 40.72 -45.61 24.32
C ASP A 160 41.33 -45.96 25.70
N THR A 161 40.89 -45.27 26.74
CA THR A 161 41.23 -45.62 28.13
C THR A 161 40.19 -46.57 28.74
N TYR A 162 40.57 -47.24 29.82
CA TYR A 162 39.66 -48.05 30.62
C TYR A 162 38.40 -47.24 31.02
N PHE A 163 38.60 -46.03 31.55
CA PHE A 163 37.51 -45.16 31.96
C PHE A 163 36.63 -44.72 30.79
N ALA A 164 37.21 -44.33 29.66
CA ALA A 164 36.43 -43.99 28.48
C ALA A 164 35.58 -45.16 27.97
N SER A 165 36.08 -46.40 28.07
CA SER A 165 35.35 -47.60 27.65
C SER A 165 34.20 -47.94 28.60
N VAL A 166 34.49 -47.99 29.91
CA VAL A 166 33.53 -48.37 30.96
C VAL A 166 32.41 -47.32 31.09
N PHE A 167 32.76 -46.03 31.02
CA PHE A 167 31.82 -44.93 31.11
C PHE A 167 31.23 -44.49 29.75
N SER A 168 31.47 -45.25 28.67
CA SER A 168 30.84 -44.99 27.36
C SER A 168 29.35 -45.31 27.29
N GLY A 169 28.78 -45.88 28.36
CA GLY A 169 27.38 -46.33 28.40
C GLY A 169 27.13 -47.67 27.69
N ARG A 170 28.17 -48.32 27.18
CA ARG A 170 28.09 -49.63 26.50
C ARG A 170 28.14 -50.83 27.45
N PHE A 171 28.58 -50.63 28.69
CA PHE A 171 28.64 -51.66 29.73
C PHE A 171 27.69 -51.31 30.86
N PRO A 172 26.94 -52.28 31.41
CA PRO A 172 26.13 -52.04 32.59
C PRO A 172 27.05 -51.75 33.78
N LEU A 173 26.91 -50.56 34.37
CA LEU A 173 27.66 -50.17 35.55
C LEU A 173 26.80 -50.40 36.80
N THR A 174 27.33 -51.11 37.78
CA THR A 174 26.66 -51.35 39.06
C THR A 174 27.17 -50.34 40.09
N LEU A 175 26.24 -49.64 40.73
CA LEU A 175 26.52 -48.75 41.86
C LEU A 175 26.46 -49.54 43.17
N ASP A 176 27.26 -49.16 44.15
CA ASP A 176 27.16 -49.69 45.51
C ASP A 176 25.98 -49.07 46.28
N ALA A 177 25.85 -49.46 47.56
CA ALA A 177 24.82 -48.96 48.46
C ALA A 177 24.92 -47.45 48.75
N ASP A 178 26.10 -46.86 48.60
CA ASP A 178 26.39 -45.43 48.78
C ASP A 178 26.24 -44.62 47.48
N GLY A 179 25.90 -45.27 46.36
CA GLY A 179 25.78 -44.64 45.04
C GLY A 179 27.12 -44.32 44.37
N ALA A 180 28.19 -45.03 44.73
CA ALA A 180 29.50 -44.93 44.11
C ALA A 180 29.79 -46.11 43.16
N TYR A 181 30.61 -45.88 42.13
CA TYR A 181 31.14 -46.96 41.30
C TYR A 181 32.38 -47.55 41.94
N CYS A 182 32.32 -48.83 42.31
CA CYS A 182 33.45 -49.53 42.92
C CYS A 182 34.46 -50.00 41.87
N ILE A 183 35.72 -49.71 42.14
CA ILE A 183 36.87 -50.16 41.37
C ILE A 183 37.79 -50.91 42.32
N ASP A 184 38.02 -52.18 42.00
CA ASP A 184 38.88 -53.08 42.76
C ASP A 184 40.37 -52.83 42.44
N ARG A 185 40.84 -51.63 42.82
CA ARG A 185 42.23 -51.15 42.65
C ARG A 185 42.66 -50.31 43.84
N ASP A 186 43.97 -50.16 44.02
CA ASP A 186 44.52 -49.28 45.06
C ASP A 186 44.15 -47.81 44.79
N GLY A 187 43.47 -47.21 45.75
CA GLY A 187 43.04 -45.81 45.67
C GLY A 187 44.14 -44.79 45.97
N VAL A 188 45.29 -45.22 46.51
CA VAL A 188 46.41 -44.33 46.88
C VAL A 188 46.91 -43.54 45.66
N HIS A 189 47.11 -44.21 44.52
CA HIS A 189 47.64 -43.58 43.29
C HIS A 189 46.56 -43.04 42.37
N PHE A 190 45.29 -43.37 42.63
CA PHE A 190 44.19 -43.00 41.75
C PHE A 190 44.04 -41.49 41.57
N ARG A 191 44.46 -40.69 42.56
CA ARG A 191 44.51 -39.23 42.46
C ARG A 191 45.32 -38.75 41.25
N HIS A 192 46.42 -39.41 40.92
CA HIS A 192 47.29 -39.04 39.81
C HIS A 192 46.63 -39.35 38.46
N ILE A 193 45.97 -40.50 38.35
CA ILE A 193 45.16 -40.87 37.18
C ILE A 193 44.06 -39.84 36.96
N LEU A 194 43.34 -39.49 38.03
CA LEU A 194 42.24 -38.52 37.94
C LEU A 194 42.72 -37.12 37.55
N ASN A 195 43.87 -36.69 38.05
CA ASN A 195 44.46 -35.40 37.69
C ASN A 195 44.98 -35.39 36.24
N HIS A 196 45.52 -36.51 35.75
CA HIS A 196 45.86 -36.67 34.34
C HIS A 196 44.63 -36.53 33.45
N LEU A 197 43.52 -37.21 33.77
CA LEU A 197 42.25 -37.12 33.05
C LEU A 197 41.60 -35.72 33.10
N ARG A 198 41.86 -34.92 34.14
CA ARG A 198 41.39 -33.52 34.22
C ARG A 198 42.19 -32.56 33.34
N SER A 199 43.44 -32.90 33.01
CA SER A 199 44.37 -32.03 32.29
C SER A 199 45.35 -32.86 31.46
N PRO A 200 44.85 -33.54 30.41
CA PRO A 200 45.68 -34.39 29.57
C PRO A 200 46.81 -33.56 28.95
N GLY A 201 48.04 -34.07 29.01
CA GLY A 201 49.24 -33.42 28.47
C GLY A 201 49.85 -32.28 29.31
N ARG A 202 49.19 -31.81 30.38
CA ARG A 202 49.75 -30.82 31.32
C ARG A 202 50.10 -31.39 32.69
N TYR A 203 49.62 -32.60 32.99
CA TYR A 203 49.90 -33.25 34.25
C TYR A 203 51.29 -33.90 34.23
N THR A 204 52.19 -33.42 35.08
CA THR A 204 53.45 -34.08 35.44
C THR A 204 53.27 -34.77 36.78
N LEU A 205 53.64 -36.06 36.87
CA LEU A 205 53.64 -36.80 38.14
C LEU A 205 54.50 -36.04 39.16
N SER A 206 53.92 -35.69 40.32
CA SER A 206 54.66 -35.05 41.41
C SER A 206 55.87 -35.92 41.80
N SER A 207 56.97 -35.27 42.18
CA SER A 207 58.22 -35.89 42.61
C SER A 207 58.10 -36.80 43.83
N ASP A 208 56.93 -36.83 44.49
CA ASP A 208 56.66 -37.62 45.70
C ASP A 208 56.25 -39.07 45.41
N VAL A 209 56.16 -39.46 44.13
CA VAL A 209 55.84 -40.82 43.68
C VAL A 209 57.15 -41.62 43.52
N THR A 210 57.33 -42.65 44.33
CA THR A 210 58.51 -43.54 44.30
C THR A 210 58.58 -44.29 42.96
N MET A 211 59.78 -44.63 42.47
CA MET A 211 59.97 -45.28 41.15
C MET A 211 59.11 -46.54 40.96
N GLY A 212 58.88 -47.34 42.02
CA GLY A 212 58.01 -48.51 41.94
C GLY A 212 56.51 -48.20 41.74
N GLN A 213 56.04 -47.03 42.17
CA GLN A 213 54.66 -46.60 41.94
C GLN A 213 54.45 -46.07 40.51
N LYS A 214 55.52 -45.62 39.85
CA LYS A 214 55.48 -45.20 38.43
C LYS A 214 55.32 -46.39 37.49
N ASP A 215 55.88 -47.55 37.84
CA ASP A 215 55.75 -48.78 37.06
C ASP A 215 54.32 -49.36 37.13
N GLU A 216 53.61 -49.20 38.25
CA GLU A 216 52.20 -49.63 38.40
C GLU A 216 51.21 -48.74 37.62
N LEU A 217 51.58 -47.48 37.36
CA LEU A 217 50.78 -46.51 36.61
C LEU A 217 51.00 -46.58 35.09
N ALA A 218 51.98 -47.36 34.62
CA ALA A 218 52.40 -47.44 33.22
C ALA A 218 51.80 -48.63 32.44
N VAL A 219 50.86 -49.36 33.03
CA VAL A 219 50.17 -50.53 32.42
C VAL A 219 48.78 -50.14 31.92
#